data_AF-A0A926E276-F1
#
_entry.id   AF-A0A926E276-F1
#
_cell.length_a   1.000
_cell.length_b   1.000
_cell.length_c   1.000
_cell.angle_alpha   90.00
_cell.angle_beta   90.00
_cell.angle_gamma   90.00
#
_symmetry.space_group_name_H-M   'P 1'
#
loop_
_entity.id
_entity.type
_entity.pdbx_description
1 polymer ?
#
loop_
_entity_poly.entity_id
_entity_poly.type
_entity_poly.pdbx_seq_one_letter_code
_entity_poly.pdbx_strand_id
1 'polypeptide(L)'
;MTETIAVALITAVSGIAGVAVGALFAFLTAKSTRKNEYEKLLYEKRLQAYQEFSTACGEYLKATDNAELYANLLVSTQKVYLVAGEETYSYISIISLLLRDASPKEPVSQEFKDTYHKLLNSFRMDLSSYKGK
;
A
#
# COMPACT_ATOMS: atom_id res chain seq x y z
N MET A 1 16.23 62.18 -0.64
CA MET A 1 16.80 61.19 0.31
C MET A 1 15.71 60.40 1.02
N THR A 2 14.64 61.04 1.52
CA THR A 2 13.52 60.39 2.23
C THR A 2 12.73 59.39 1.36
N GLU A 3 12.51 59.71 0.08
CA GLU A 3 11.80 58.83 -0.88
C GLU A 3 12.60 57.56 -1.21
N THR A 4 13.93 57.66 -1.31
CA THR A 4 14.82 56.53 -1.56
C THR A 4 14.81 55.51 -0.41
N ILE A 5 14.71 56.01 0.83
CA ILE A 5 14.62 55.17 2.04
C ILE A 5 13.26 54.45 2.11
N ALA A 6 12.16 55.14 1.76
CA ALA A 6 10.83 54.55 1.74
C ALA A 6 10.69 53.42 0.70
N VAL A 7 11.22 53.63 -0.52
CA VAL A 7 11.22 52.62 -1.59
C VAL A 7 12.10 51.41 -1.22
N ALA A 8 13.25 51.65 -0.59
CA ALA A 8 14.11 50.57 -0.09
C ALA A 8 13.42 49.73 1.00
N LEU A 9 12.68 50.36 1.91
CA LEU A 9 11.94 49.67 2.96
C LEU A 9 10.80 48.81 2.39
N ILE A 10 10.05 49.33 1.42
CA ILE A 10 8.98 48.59 0.74
C ILE A 10 9.55 47.39 -0.02
N THR A 11 10.67 47.56 -0.71
CA THR A 11 11.34 46.49 -1.47
C THR A 11 11.90 45.41 -0.53
N ALA A 12 12.45 45.80 0.62
CA ALA A 12 12.92 44.86 1.64
C ALA A 12 11.76 44.06 2.27
N VAL A 13 10.66 44.71 2.63
CA VAL A 13 9.48 44.05 3.23
C VAL A 13 8.79 43.12 2.22
N SER A 14 8.67 43.54 0.95
CA SER A 14 8.12 42.69 -0.12
C SER A 14 9.05 41.54 -0.50
N GLY A 15 10.37 41.74 -0.47
CA GLY A 15 11.37 40.68 -0.64
C GLY A 15 11.30 39.61 0.46
N ILE A 16 11.17 40.02 1.73
CA ILE A 16 11.03 39.09 2.87
C ILE A 16 9.72 38.30 2.78
N ALA A 17 8.61 38.96 2.40
CA ALA A 17 7.33 38.29 2.18
C ALA A 17 7.39 37.27 1.03
N GLY A 18 8.07 37.62 -0.08
CA GLY A 18 8.28 36.71 -1.21
C GLY A 18 9.12 35.48 -0.85
N VAL A 19 10.17 35.65 -0.04
CA VAL A 19 11.00 34.55 0.47
C VAL A 19 10.22 33.64 1.41
N ALA A 20 9.39 34.20 2.30
CA ALA A 20 8.55 33.41 3.21
C ALA A 20 7.50 32.56 2.45
N VAL A 21 6.86 33.15 1.43
CA VAL A 21 5.91 32.44 0.56
C VAL A 21 6.63 31.34 -0.25
N GLY A 22 7.78 31.66 -0.85
CA GLY A 22 8.59 30.68 -1.58
C GLY A 22 9.04 29.50 -0.71
N ALA A 23 9.45 29.76 0.53
CA ALA A 23 9.81 28.73 1.49
C ALA A 23 8.62 27.84 1.89
N LEU A 24 7.43 28.44 2.09
CA LEU A 24 6.21 27.69 2.37
C LEU A 24 5.80 26.79 1.19
N PHE A 25 5.85 27.31 -0.04
CA PHE A 25 5.58 26.52 -1.25
C PHE A 25 6.61 25.41 -1.43
N ALA A 26 7.89 25.66 -1.20
CA ALA A 26 8.93 24.63 -1.25
C ALA A 26 8.70 23.53 -0.21
N PHE A 27 8.31 23.90 1.02
CA PHE A 27 7.99 22.94 2.07
C PHE A 27 6.74 22.09 1.74
N LEU A 28 5.67 22.73 1.27
CA LEU A 28 4.45 22.02 0.84
C LEU A 28 4.71 21.11 -0.35
N THR A 29 5.51 21.56 -1.31
CA THR A 29 5.93 20.76 -2.48
C THR A 29 6.77 19.57 -2.04
N ALA A 30 7.79 19.76 -1.21
CA ALA A 30 8.61 18.67 -0.69
C ALA A 30 7.80 17.64 0.10
N LYS A 31 6.83 18.10 0.91
CA LYS A 31 5.90 17.23 1.63
C LYS A 31 4.99 16.45 0.68
N SER A 32 4.48 17.10 -0.37
CA SER A 32 3.66 16.46 -1.39
C SER A 32 4.45 15.43 -2.19
N THR A 33 5.68 15.74 -2.59
CA THR A 33 6.57 14.82 -3.31
C THR A 33 6.87 13.58 -2.47
N ARG A 34 7.28 13.75 -1.20
CA ARG A 34 7.52 12.63 -0.30
C ARG A 34 6.27 11.76 -0.08
N LYS A 35 5.10 12.39 0.02
CA LYS A 35 3.84 11.66 0.14
C LYS A 35 3.55 10.85 -1.13
N ASN A 36 3.74 11.44 -2.31
CA ASN A 36 3.55 10.73 -3.59
C ASN A 36 4.54 9.56 -3.75
N GLU A 37 5.81 9.78 -3.40
CA GLU A 37 6.84 8.72 -3.40
C GLU A 37 6.49 7.57 -2.45
N TYR A 38 6.01 7.89 -1.24
CA TYR A 38 5.54 6.89 -0.29
C TYR A 38 4.32 6.12 -0.83
N GLU A 39 3.32 6.83 -1.37
CA GLU A 39 2.13 6.20 -1.94
C GLU A 39 2.49 5.29 -3.13
N LYS A 40 3.43 5.72 -3.98
CA LYS A 40 3.95 4.92 -5.08
C LYS A 40 4.68 3.67 -4.58
N LEU A 41 5.58 3.83 -3.61
CA LEU A 41 6.31 2.71 -3.02
C LEU A 41 5.34 1.71 -2.38
N LEU A 42 4.35 2.20 -1.62
CA LEU A 42 3.34 1.35 -1.00
C LEU A 42 2.52 0.61 -2.07
N TYR A 43 2.11 1.28 -3.14
CA TYR A 43 1.43 0.64 -4.28
C TYR A 43 2.26 -0.49 -4.89
N GLU A 44 3.55 -0.24 -5.18
CA GLU A 44 4.46 -1.25 -5.75
C GLU A 44 4.63 -2.45 -4.81
N LYS A 45 4.77 -2.20 -3.49
CA LYS A 45 4.90 -3.27 -2.49
C LYS A 45 3.62 -4.07 -2.33
N ARG A 46 2.45 -3.43 -2.35
CA ARG A 46 1.14 -4.10 -2.36
C ARG A 46 0.98 -4.98 -3.59
N LEU A 47 1.24 -4.41 -4.77
CA LEU A 47 1.11 -5.14 -6.04
C LEU A 47 1.97 -6.41 -6.03
N GLN A 48 3.24 -6.27 -5.64
CA GLN A 48 4.15 -7.40 -5.52
C GLN A 48 3.65 -8.45 -4.52
N ALA A 49 3.32 -8.05 -3.29
CA ALA A 49 2.86 -8.97 -2.26
C ALA A 49 1.58 -9.72 -2.66
N TYR A 50 0.62 -9.02 -3.29
CA TYR A 50 -0.67 -9.60 -3.69
C TYR A 50 -0.51 -10.57 -4.86
N GLN A 51 0.40 -10.29 -5.80
CA GLN A 51 0.75 -11.20 -6.89
C GLN A 51 1.45 -12.46 -6.37
N GLU A 52 2.44 -12.30 -5.49
CA GLU A 52 3.17 -13.43 -4.89
C GLU A 52 2.21 -14.32 -4.09
N PHE A 53 1.31 -13.73 -3.29
CA PHE A 53 0.29 -14.49 -2.57
C PHE A 53 -0.68 -15.22 -3.51
N SER A 54 -1.22 -14.54 -4.52
CA SER A 54 -2.17 -15.17 -5.45
C SER A 54 -1.54 -16.33 -6.21
N THR A 55 -0.25 -16.21 -6.56
CA THR A 55 0.53 -17.27 -7.19
C THR A 55 0.74 -18.44 -6.24
N ALA A 56 1.28 -18.19 -5.05
CA ALA A 56 1.52 -19.23 -4.05
C ALA A 56 0.23 -19.95 -3.64
N CYS A 57 -0.88 -19.22 -3.52
CA CYS A 57 -2.19 -19.78 -3.26
C CYS A 57 -2.62 -20.69 -4.42
N GLY A 58 -2.52 -20.23 -5.66
CA GLY A 58 -2.87 -21.03 -6.83
C GLY A 58 -2.01 -22.28 -7.00
N GLU A 59 -0.73 -22.24 -6.64
CA GLU A 59 0.17 -23.39 -6.64
C GLU A 59 -0.17 -24.39 -5.53
N TYR A 60 -0.35 -23.91 -4.30
CA TYR A 60 -0.75 -24.75 -3.17
C TYR A 60 -2.08 -25.47 -3.44
N LEU A 61 -3.07 -24.77 -4.02
CA LEU A 61 -4.37 -25.38 -4.33
C LEU A 61 -4.30 -26.49 -5.40
N LYS A 62 -3.22 -26.58 -6.18
CA LYS A 62 -3.00 -27.69 -7.13
C LYS A 62 -2.37 -28.92 -6.48
N ALA A 63 -1.67 -28.75 -5.35
CA ALA A 63 -0.96 -29.80 -4.63
C ALA A 63 -0.95 -29.48 -3.12
N THR A 64 -2.10 -29.67 -2.48
CA THR A 64 -2.35 -29.27 -1.08
C THR A 64 -1.60 -30.10 -0.05
N ASP A 65 -1.06 -31.25 -0.46
CA ASP A 65 -0.19 -32.14 0.32
C ASP A 65 1.29 -31.73 0.27
N ASN A 66 1.66 -30.78 -0.58
CA ASN A 66 3.03 -30.30 -0.69
C ASN A 66 3.36 -29.26 0.40
N ALA A 67 4.19 -29.67 1.37
CA ALA A 67 4.62 -28.84 2.48
C ALA A 67 5.44 -27.60 2.07
N GLU A 68 6.20 -27.67 0.97
CA GLU A 68 6.97 -26.53 0.46
C GLU A 68 6.05 -25.44 -0.09
N LEU A 69 5.02 -25.83 -0.86
CA LEU A 69 4.02 -24.90 -1.37
C LEU A 69 3.22 -24.27 -0.22
N TYR A 70 2.91 -25.03 0.82
CA TYR A 70 2.28 -24.49 2.02
C TYR A 70 3.18 -23.46 2.74
N ALA A 71 4.47 -23.75 2.90
CA ALA A 71 5.43 -22.81 3.48
C ALA A 71 5.53 -21.52 2.65
N ASN A 72 5.58 -21.63 1.32
CA ASN A 72 5.57 -20.48 0.41
C ASN A 72 4.29 -19.66 0.52
N LEU A 73 3.14 -20.32 0.68
CA LEU A 73 1.86 -19.66 0.93
C LEU A 73 1.86 -18.90 2.27
N LEU A 74 2.41 -19.46 3.34
CA LEU A 74 2.52 -18.77 4.62
C LEU A 74 3.44 -17.53 4.53
N VAL A 75 4.58 -17.66 3.87
CA VAL A 75 5.51 -16.53 3.67
C VAL A 75 4.84 -15.41 2.87
N SER A 76 4.14 -15.75 1.79
CA SER A 76 3.43 -14.74 0.99
C SER A 76 2.25 -14.11 1.76
N THR A 77 1.54 -14.88 2.58
CA THR A 77 0.51 -14.35 3.50
C THR A 77 1.11 -13.32 4.47
N GLN A 78 2.28 -13.57 5.04
CA GLN A 78 2.99 -12.61 5.89
C GLN A 78 3.35 -11.31 5.15
N LYS A 79 3.77 -11.41 3.89
CA LYS A 79 4.04 -10.22 3.06
C LYS A 79 2.79 -9.38 2.85
N VAL A 80 1.64 -10.02 2.63
CA VAL A 80 0.34 -9.33 2.52
C VAL A 80 0.01 -8.59 3.81
N TYR A 81 0.15 -9.23 4.98
CA TYR A 81 -0.13 -8.59 6.28
C TYR A 81 0.64 -7.29 6.51
N LEU A 82 1.88 -7.20 6.02
CA LEU A 82 2.73 -6.02 6.22
C LEU A 82 2.29 -4.79 5.41
N VAL A 83 1.55 -5.00 4.32
CA VAL A 83 1.22 -3.93 3.36
C VAL A 83 -0.28 -3.73 3.16
N ALA A 84 -1.10 -4.65 3.65
CA ALA A 84 -2.55 -4.66 3.48
C ALA A 84 -3.24 -3.40 4.04
N GLY A 85 -4.29 -2.96 3.36
CA GLY A 85 -5.31 -2.12 3.98
C GLY A 85 -6.16 -2.92 4.98
N GLU A 86 -6.98 -2.24 5.78
CA GLU A 86 -7.77 -2.87 6.86
C GLU A 86 -8.70 -4.00 6.38
N GLU A 87 -9.37 -3.81 5.25
CA GLU A 87 -10.29 -4.80 4.70
C GLU A 87 -9.51 -6.03 4.18
N THR A 88 -8.43 -5.80 3.43
CA THR A 88 -7.53 -6.87 2.98
C THR A 88 -6.93 -7.64 4.14
N TYR A 89 -6.51 -6.94 5.21
CA TYR A 89 -6.01 -7.55 6.44
C TYR A 89 -7.04 -8.49 7.07
N SER A 90 -8.31 -8.09 7.07
CA SER A 90 -9.39 -8.89 7.65
C SER A 90 -9.60 -10.19 6.87
N TYR A 91 -9.68 -10.12 5.53
CA TYR A 91 -9.86 -11.32 4.71
C TYR A 91 -8.64 -12.24 4.70
N ILE A 92 -7.41 -11.69 4.65
CA ILE A 92 -6.20 -12.54 4.72
C ILE A 92 -6.08 -13.23 6.09
N SER A 93 -6.58 -12.60 7.16
CA SER A 93 -6.67 -13.23 8.48
C SER A 93 -7.59 -14.43 8.50
N ILE A 94 -8.79 -14.29 7.91
CA ILE A 94 -9.74 -15.40 7.78
C ILE A 94 -9.13 -16.52 6.93
N ILE A 95 -8.51 -16.20 5.78
CA ILE A 95 -7.84 -17.20 4.95
C ILE A 95 -6.75 -17.94 5.72
N SER A 96 -5.92 -17.21 6.48
CA SER A 96 -4.86 -17.83 7.28
C SER A 96 -5.39 -18.80 8.34
N LEU A 97 -6.56 -18.53 8.92
CA LEU A 97 -7.22 -19.44 9.84
C LEU A 97 -7.75 -20.68 9.11
N LEU A 98 -8.46 -20.47 8.00
CA LEU A 98 -9.00 -21.56 7.18
C LEU A 98 -7.90 -22.49 6.64
N LEU A 99 -6.73 -21.94 6.28
CA LEU A 99 -5.58 -22.73 5.83
C LEU A 99 -4.93 -23.54 6.97
N ARG A 100 -4.93 -23.02 8.20
CA ARG A 100 -4.40 -23.73 9.37
C ARG A 100 -5.29 -24.91 9.76
N ASP A 101 -6.59 -24.74 9.63
CA ASP A 101 -7.58 -25.76 10.02
C ASP A 101 -7.89 -26.75 8.88
N ALA A 102 -7.41 -26.48 7.66
CA ALA A 102 -7.61 -27.34 6.51
C ALA A 102 -6.82 -28.66 6.61
N SER A 103 -7.51 -29.77 6.37
CA SER A 103 -6.85 -31.06 6.13
C SER A 103 -6.25 -31.07 4.72
N PRO A 104 -4.97 -31.44 4.53
CA PRO A 104 -4.32 -31.45 3.21
C PRO A 104 -5.00 -32.32 2.15
N LYS A 105 -5.86 -33.26 2.58
CA LYS A 105 -6.56 -34.23 1.74
C LYS A 105 -8.00 -33.85 1.44
N GLU A 106 -8.53 -32.80 2.06
CA GLU A 106 -9.90 -32.39 1.88
C GLU A 106 -10.02 -31.29 0.83
N PRO A 107 -11.11 -31.27 0.05
CA PRO A 107 -11.38 -30.16 -0.85
C PRO A 107 -11.46 -28.85 -0.07
N VAL A 108 -10.92 -27.80 -0.69
CA VAL A 108 -11.02 -26.42 -0.17
C VAL A 108 -12.47 -26.07 0.13
N SER A 109 -12.72 -25.60 1.35
CA SER A 109 -14.06 -25.25 1.83
C SER A 109 -14.69 -24.14 0.97
N GLN A 110 -16.03 -24.13 0.90
CA GLN A 110 -16.74 -23.06 0.21
C GLN A 110 -16.46 -21.70 0.85
N GLU A 111 -16.33 -21.67 2.18
CA GLU A 111 -15.99 -20.48 2.94
C GLU A 111 -14.63 -19.88 2.52
N PHE A 112 -13.63 -20.74 2.26
CA PHE A 112 -12.34 -20.28 1.72
C PHE A 112 -12.52 -19.64 0.35
N LYS A 113 -13.28 -20.28 -0.56
CA LYS A 113 -13.49 -19.75 -1.92
C LYS A 113 -14.17 -18.38 -1.89
N ASP A 114 -15.22 -18.25 -1.07
CA ASP A 114 -15.97 -17.01 -0.91
C ASP A 114 -15.08 -15.91 -0.31
N THR A 115 -14.29 -16.24 0.71
CA THR A 115 -13.34 -15.32 1.34
C THR A 115 -12.24 -14.91 0.37
N TYR A 116 -11.71 -15.84 -0.43
CA TYR A 116 -10.72 -15.56 -1.47
C TYR A 116 -11.26 -14.61 -2.54
N HIS A 117 -12.52 -14.76 -2.95
CA HIS A 117 -13.15 -13.81 -3.88
C HIS A 117 -13.25 -12.40 -3.30
N LYS A 118 -13.63 -12.29 -2.02
CA LYS A 118 -13.67 -11.00 -1.31
C LYS A 118 -12.27 -10.39 -1.18
N LEU A 119 -11.26 -11.21 -0.88
CA LEU A 119 -9.86 -10.79 -0.81
C LEU A 119 -9.35 -10.25 -2.15
N LEU A 120 -9.66 -10.92 -3.27
CA LEU A 120 -9.26 -10.42 -4.59
C LEU A 120 -9.91 -9.06 -4.91
N ASN A 121 -11.16 -8.86 -4.50
CA ASN A 121 -11.79 -7.55 -4.63
C ASN A 121 -11.12 -6.50 -3.72
N SER A 122 -10.77 -6.85 -2.48
CA SER A 122 -10.10 -5.91 -1.57
C SER A 122 -8.69 -5.55 -2.04
N PHE A 123 -7.95 -6.49 -2.65
CA PHE A 123 -6.68 -6.19 -3.34
C PHE A 123 -6.86 -5.13 -4.41
N ARG A 124 -7.91 -5.25 -5.24
CA ARG A 124 -8.24 -4.25 -6.27
C ARG A 124 -8.53 -2.88 -5.64
N MET A 125 -9.26 -2.85 -4.54
CA MET A 125 -9.58 -1.61 -3.82
C MET A 125 -8.30 -0.95 -3.27
N ASP A 126 -7.44 -1.72 -2.61
CA ASP A 126 -6.16 -1.23 -2.08
C ASP A 126 -5.25 -0.65 -3.17
N LEU A 127 -5.22 -1.28 -4.34
CA LEU A 127 -4.42 -0.83 -5.49
C LEU A 127 -5.04 0.39 -6.19
N SER A 128 -6.37 0.45 -6.31
CA SER A 128 -7.08 1.58 -6.93
C SER A 128 -7.08 2.86 -6.08
N SER A 129 -6.76 2.75 -4.78
CA SER A 129 -6.60 3.91 -3.89
C SER A 129 -5.43 4.81 -4.28
N TYR A 130 -4.44 4.29 -5.02
CA TYR A 130 -3.33 5.07 -5.54
C TYR A 130 -3.80 5.96 -6.69
N LYS A 131 -3.77 7.28 -6.48
CA LYS A 131 -4.22 8.29 -7.46
C LYS A 131 -3.08 8.90 -8.27
N GLY A 132 -1.97 8.16 -8.44
CA GLY A 132 -0.69 8.61 -9.01
C GLY A 132 -0.81 9.88 -9.86
N LYS A 133 -0.33 11.00 -9.32
CA LYS A 133 -0.21 12.27 -10.04
C LYS A 133 1.19 12.41 -10.60
#